data_AF-A0A176S261-F1
#
_entry.id   AF-A0A176S261-F1
#
_cell.length_a   1.000
_cell.length_b   1.000
_cell.length_c   1.000
_cell.angle_alpha   90.00
_cell.angle_beta   90.00
_cell.angle_gamma   90.00
#
_symmetry.space_group_name_H-M   'P 1'
#
loop_
_entity.id
_entity.type
_entity.pdbx_description
1 polymer ?
#
loop_
_entity_poly.entity_id
_entity_poly.type
_entity_poly.pdbx_seq_one_letter_code
_entity_poly.pdbx_strand_id
1 'polypeptide(L)'
;PFDYPQLPPSQNLPSLQKWEHSPHIKEEEFSRAVSLGLFDYLRKSHSQGFVISLSGGADSSAIACLVRLMVEFGVAELGTEGFCAKIRQKGLATVNNIVHSLLTCVYQATENSSETTQQAAETLAHSLGAQYLELNINELVKGYVDLVSGAINQKLNWQEHDLALQNIQARVRSPSVWLIANLRNALLLATSNRSEAAQGYATMDGDTSGGLSPLAGIDKDFLRHWLRWLENEGPVQALSLINQQSPTAELRPKEMAQTDEEDLMPYPLLNVIEKAAIRDRQTPYEIFCLLRLQFNEYE
;
A
#
# COMPACT_ATOMS: atom_id res chain seq x y z
N PRO A 1 -17.37 43.54 21.56
CA PRO A 1 -17.82 43.35 20.16
C PRO A 1 -16.62 42.94 19.29
N PHE A 2 -16.75 41.87 18.51
CA PHE A 2 -15.70 41.47 17.57
C PHE A 2 -15.65 42.48 16.42
N ASP A 3 -14.50 43.10 16.18
CA ASP A 3 -14.31 44.12 15.15
C ASP A 3 -13.99 43.42 13.83
N TYR A 4 -14.99 43.30 12.95
CA TYR A 4 -14.81 42.64 11.67
C TYR A 4 -14.05 43.57 10.72
N PRO A 5 -12.97 43.10 10.07
CA PRO A 5 -12.26 43.91 9.09
C PRO A 5 -13.17 44.22 7.91
N GLN A 6 -13.28 45.50 7.53
CA GLN A 6 -13.98 45.91 6.32
C GLN A 6 -13.10 45.63 5.09
N LEU A 7 -13.18 44.39 4.59
CA LEU A 7 -12.53 43.98 3.36
C LEU A 7 -13.53 44.05 2.19
N PRO A 8 -13.24 44.79 1.12
CA PRO A 8 -14.07 44.77 -0.08
C PRO A 8 -14.02 43.37 -0.72
N PRO A 9 -15.10 42.91 -1.38
CA PRO A 9 -15.10 41.64 -2.07
C PRO A 9 -14.03 41.66 -3.18
N SER A 10 -13.09 40.72 -3.11
CA SER A 10 -12.09 40.49 -4.13
C SER A 10 -12.46 39.29 -4.99
N GLN A 11 -12.23 39.38 -6.29
CA GLN A 11 -12.30 38.21 -7.17
C GLN A 11 -11.11 37.30 -6.86
N ASN A 12 -11.36 36.13 -6.31
CA ASN A 12 -10.32 35.12 -6.16
C ASN A 12 -10.07 34.50 -7.55
N LEU A 13 -8.96 34.87 -8.19
CA LEU A 13 -8.47 34.23 -9.40
C LEU A 13 -7.43 33.20 -8.97
N PRO A 14 -7.80 31.93 -8.76
CA PRO A 14 -6.83 30.91 -8.40
C PRO A 14 -5.80 30.79 -9.52
N SER A 15 -4.53 31.01 -9.18
CA SER A 15 -3.42 30.65 -10.06
C SER A 15 -3.31 29.13 -10.03
N LEU A 16 -3.73 28.48 -11.11
CA LEU A 16 -3.51 27.05 -11.24
C LEU A 16 -2.01 26.75 -11.21
N GLN A 17 -1.62 25.75 -10.44
CA GLN A 17 -0.24 25.28 -10.42
C GLN A 17 0.07 24.50 -11.69
N LYS A 18 1.35 24.47 -12.09
CA LYS A 18 1.77 23.82 -13.34
C LYS A 18 1.31 22.37 -13.47
N TRP A 19 1.30 21.62 -12.35
CA TRP A 19 0.91 20.22 -12.33
C TRP A 19 -0.59 20.01 -12.60
N GLU A 20 -1.44 21.01 -12.38
CA GLU A 20 -2.90 20.95 -12.67
C GLU A 20 -3.19 20.96 -14.17
N HIS A 21 -2.17 21.21 -15.01
CA HIS A 21 -2.23 21.08 -16.46
C HIS A 21 -1.51 19.82 -16.97
N SER A 22 -1.05 18.95 -16.08
CA SER A 22 -0.38 17.70 -16.45
C SER A 22 -1.32 16.80 -17.27
N PRO A 23 -0.84 16.12 -18.33
CA PRO A 23 -1.60 15.07 -18.98
C PRO A 23 -1.88 13.88 -18.04
N HIS A 24 -1.12 13.75 -16.94
CA HIS A 24 -1.24 12.74 -15.88
C HIS A 24 -1.86 13.33 -14.61
N ILE A 25 -2.96 14.08 -14.78
CA ILE A 25 -3.57 14.84 -13.67
C ILE A 25 -4.03 13.93 -12.52
N LYS A 26 -4.54 12.73 -12.81
CA LYS A 26 -5.01 11.79 -11.78
C LYS A 26 -3.87 11.29 -10.91
N GLU A 27 -2.73 11.01 -11.52
CA GLU A 27 -1.52 10.57 -10.85
C GLU A 27 -0.96 11.67 -9.95
N GLU A 28 -0.98 12.92 -10.42
CA GLU A 28 -0.56 14.10 -9.67
C GLU A 28 -1.50 14.41 -8.49
N GLU A 29 -2.82 14.34 -8.72
CA GLU A 29 -3.86 14.53 -7.71
C GLU A 29 -3.75 13.46 -6.62
N PHE A 30 -3.66 12.19 -7.00
CA PHE A 30 -3.50 11.08 -6.06
C PHE A 30 -2.24 11.25 -5.20
N SER A 31 -1.10 11.53 -5.84
CA SER A 31 0.17 11.75 -5.15
C SER A 31 0.06 12.84 -4.10
N ARG A 32 -0.53 13.99 -4.43
CA ARG A 32 -0.66 15.13 -3.49
C ARG A 32 -1.71 14.88 -2.41
N ALA A 33 -2.88 14.39 -2.79
CA ALA A 33 -3.99 14.20 -1.87
C ALA A 33 -3.63 13.19 -0.78
N VAL A 34 -3.09 12.03 -1.15
CA VAL A 34 -2.74 10.99 -0.18
C VAL A 34 -1.51 11.37 0.62
N SER A 35 -0.50 12.00 0.01
CA SER A 35 0.67 12.52 0.73
C SER A 35 0.27 13.55 1.79
N LEU A 36 -0.58 14.51 1.45
CA LEU A 36 -1.08 15.49 2.43
C LEU A 36 -1.91 14.80 3.54
N GLY A 37 -2.74 13.82 3.16
CA GLY A 37 -3.49 13.00 4.10
C GLY A 37 -2.58 12.29 5.11
N LEU A 38 -1.50 11.65 4.64
CA LEU A 38 -0.49 10.99 5.48
C LEU A 38 0.20 11.97 6.43
N PHE A 39 0.61 13.14 5.93
CA PHE A 39 1.23 14.19 6.74
C PHE A 39 0.31 14.65 7.87
N ASP A 40 -0.95 14.91 7.52
CA ASP A 40 -1.96 15.35 8.48
C ASP A 40 -2.29 14.27 9.49
N TYR A 41 -2.40 13.01 9.07
CA TYR A 41 -2.66 11.90 9.97
C TYR A 41 -1.52 11.74 10.97
N LEU A 42 -0.27 11.66 10.50
CA LEU A 42 0.95 11.54 11.31
C LEU A 42 1.01 12.61 12.41
N ARG A 43 0.90 13.88 12.02
CA ARG A 43 1.08 14.99 12.96
C ARG A 43 -0.08 15.16 13.94
N LYS A 44 -1.31 14.80 13.54
CA LYS A 44 -2.53 14.94 14.36
C LYS A 44 -2.73 13.75 15.28
N SER A 45 -2.29 12.54 14.89
CA SER A 45 -2.28 11.36 15.75
C SER A 45 -1.11 11.37 16.74
N HIS A 46 -0.15 12.29 16.58
CA HIS A 46 1.09 12.35 17.34
C HIS A 46 1.98 11.10 17.18
N SER A 47 1.78 10.34 16.11
CA SER A 47 2.63 9.21 15.75
C SER A 47 4.03 9.71 15.38
N GLN A 48 5.06 8.93 15.72
CA GLN A 48 6.47 9.29 15.52
C GLN A 48 7.05 8.77 14.20
N GLY A 49 6.20 8.20 13.35
CA GLY A 49 6.56 7.65 12.05
C GLY A 49 5.53 6.64 11.57
N PHE A 50 5.92 5.84 10.60
CA PHE A 50 5.18 4.79 9.94
C PHE A 50 5.98 3.50 9.96
N VAL A 51 5.26 2.39 10.12
CA VAL A 51 5.77 1.04 9.89
C VAL A 51 4.94 0.42 8.78
N ILE A 52 5.58 -0.27 7.85
CA ILE A 52 4.92 -0.98 6.78
C ILE A 52 5.56 -2.35 6.58
N SER A 53 4.73 -3.38 6.38
CA SER A 53 5.19 -4.66 5.82
C SER A 53 5.46 -4.47 4.33
N LEU A 54 6.71 -4.30 3.95
CA LEU A 54 7.11 -4.10 2.55
C LEU A 54 7.33 -5.47 1.92
N SER A 55 6.43 -5.88 1.04
CA SER A 55 6.44 -7.23 0.42
C SER A 55 7.20 -7.32 -0.90
N GLY A 56 7.58 -6.17 -1.49
CA GLY A 56 8.10 -6.11 -2.87
C GLY A 56 7.00 -6.12 -3.94
N GLY A 57 5.73 -6.23 -3.54
CA GLY A 57 4.56 -6.08 -4.41
C GLY A 57 4.13 -4.62 -4.60
N ALA A 58 3.14 -4.40 -5.47
CA ALA A 58 2.68 -3.07 -5.86
C ALA A 58 2.13 -2.23 -4.69
N ASP A 59 1.27 -2.79 -3.84
CA ASP A 59 0.54 -2.00 -2.85
C ASP A 59 1.43 -1.46 -1.74
N SER A 60 2.26 -2.35 -1.16
CA SER A 60 3.20 -1.95 -0.12
C SER A 60 4.25 -0.97 -0.65
N SER A 61 4.72 -1.17 -1.88
CA SER A 61 5.64 -0.26 -2.56
C SER A 61 5.02 1.12 -2.81
N ALA A 62 3.77 1.18 -3.24
CA ALA A 62 3.08 2.43 -3.49
C ALA A 62 2.92 3.26 -2.21
N ILE A 63 2.57 2.62 -1.08
CA ILE A 63 2.49 3.31 0.21
C ILE A 63 3.86 3.84 0.66
N ALA A 64 4.93 3.05 0.50
CA ALA A 64 6.28 3.51 0.83
C ALA A 64 6.68 4.74 -0.01
N CYS A 65 6.36 4.74 -1.31
CA CYS A 65 6.53 5.89 -2.20
C CYS A 65 5.70 7.11 -1.74
N LEU A 66 4.45 6.92 -1.35
CA LEU A 66 3.59 8.00 -0.85
C LEU A 66 4.13 8.64 0.44
N VAL A 67 4.71 7.85 1.35
CA VAL A 67 5.38 8.40 2.55
C VAL A 67 6.63 9.21 2.16
N ARG A 68 7.37 8.79 1.13
CA ARG A 68 8.48 9.58 0.60
C ARG A 68 8.00 10.90 0.00
N LEU A 69 6.97 10.86 -0.84
CA LEU A 69 6.35 12.04 -1.47
C LEU A 69 5.78 13.01 -0.44
N MET A 70 5.19 12.51 0.65
CA MET A 70 4.75 13.30 1.79
C MET A 70 5.88 14.17 2.36
N VAL A 71 7.08 13.60 2.53
CA VAL A 71 8.23 14.36 3.01
C VAL A 71 8.72 15.34 1.94
N GLU A 72 8.82 14.92 0.68
CA GLU A 72 9.31 15.78 -0.41
C GLU A 72 8.41 17.00 -0.62
N PHE A 73 7.09 16.79 -0.74
CA PHE A 73 6.14 17.89 -0.88
C PHE A 73 6.10 18.77 0.36
N GLY A 74 6.12 18.18 1.55
CA GLY A 74 6.13 18.93 2.80
C GLY A 74 7.37 19.79 2.98
N VAL A 75 8.55 19.28 2.62
CA VAL A 75 9.81 20.03 2.66
C VAL A 75 9.87 21.09 1.56
N ALA A 76 9.37 20.81 0.36
CA ALA A 76 9.30 21.80 -0.72
C ALA A 76 8.44 23.02 -0.35
N GLU A 77 7.34 22.80 0.37
CA GLU A 77 6.42 23.86 0.78
C GLU A 77 6.86 24.60 2.07
N LEU A 78 7.31 23.87 3.08
CA LEU A 78 7.56 24.41 4.43
C LEU A 78 9.04 24.67 4.73
N GLY A 79 9.94 24.20 3.87
CA GLY A 79 11.36 24.02 4.20
C GLY A 79 11.58 22.90 5.23
N THR A 80 12.82 22.40 5.31
CA THR A 80 13.19 21.29 6.19
C THR A 80 12.86 21.57 7.66
N GLU A 81 13.21 22.76 8.17
CA GLU A 81 12.94 23.14 9.56
C GLU A 81 11.44 23.26 9.86
N GLY A 82 10.68 23.87 8.94
CA GLY A 82 9.23 24.02 9.07
C GLY A 82 8.50 22.68 9.08
N PHE A 83 8.90 21.76 8.18
CA PHE A 83 8.38 20.40 8.15
C PHE A 83 8.68 19.66 9.46
N CYS A 84 9.95 19.64 9.88
CA CYS A 84 10.39 18.99 11.13
C CYS A 84 9.64 19.52 12.35
N ALA A 85 9.44 20.84 12.44
CA ALA A 85 8.67 21.46 13.51
C ALA A 85 7.21 20.98 13.53
N LYS A 86 6.57 20.79 12.38
CA LYS A 86 5.18 20.29 12.29
C LYS A 86 5.04 18.84 12.72
N ILE A 87 6.03 17.99 12.41
CA ILE A 87 6.07 16.58 12.85
C ILE A 87 6.71 16.40 14.23
N ARG A 88 7.11 17.49 14.89
CA ARG A 88 7.73 17.52 16.23
C ARG A 88 9.06 16.75 16.33
N GLN A 89 9.80 16.66 15.23
CA GLN A 89 11.14 16.10 15.19
C GLN A 89 12.19 17.22 15.10
N LYS A 90 13.42 16.95 15.55
CA LYS A 90 14.53 17.93 15.57
C LYS A 90 15.80 17.29 15.04
N GLY A 91 16.69 18.13 14.47
CA GLY A 91 18.03 17.70 14.07
C GLY A 91 18.10 16.92 12.75
N LEU A 92 17.04 16.94 11.94
CA LEU A 92 17.01 16.28 10.64
C LEU A 92 17.26 17.33 9.54
N ALA A 93 18.34 17.14 8.78
CA ALA A 93 18.84 18.14 7.84
C ALA A 93 18.44 17.89 6.38
N THR A 94 18.16 16.63 6.01
CA THR A 94 17.88 16.24 4.62
C THR A 94 16.60 15.41 4.54
N VAL A 95 15.96 15.39 3.36
CA VAL A 95 14.79 14.54 3.08
C VAL A 95 15.10 13.08 3.41
N ASN A 96 16.28 12.59 3.04
CA ASN A 96 16.68 11.21 3.35
C ASN A 96 16.75 10.95 4.86
N ASN A 97 17.30 11.87 5.67
CA ASN A 97 17.33 11.68 7.12
C ASN A 97 15.91 11.71 7.72
N ILE A 98 15.03 12.55 7.17
CA ILE A 98 13.64 12.61 7.60
C ILE A 98 12.92 11.30 7.28
N VAL A 99 13.03 10.80 6.04
CA VAL A 99 12.42 9.54 5.64
C VAL A 99 12.98 8.37 6.44
N HIS A 100 14.30 8.34 6.68
CA HIS A 100 14.93 7.29 7.49
C HIS A 100 14.37 7.27 8.93
N SER A 101 14.12 8.44 9.51
CA SER A 101 13.52 8.56 10.84
C SER A 101 12.03 8.23 10.86
N LEU A 102 11.31 8.47 9.76
CA LEU A 102 9.85 8.33 9.71
C LEU A 102 9.37 7.01 9.15
N LEU A 103 10.08 6.35 8.25
CA LEU A 103 9.59 5.16 7.53
C LEU A 103 10.45 3.95 7.87
N THR A 104 9.81 2.97 8.50
CA THR A 104 10.39 1.63 8.72
C THR A 104 9.68 0.61 7.85
N CYS A 105 10.39 0.12 6.84
CA CYS A 105 9.97 -0.98 5.97
C CYS A 105 10.45 -2.31 6.57
N VAL A 106 9.54 -3.28 6.67
CA VAL A 106 9.83 -4.60 7.21
C VAL A 106 9.50 -5.65 6.15
N TYR A 107 10.50 -6.39 5.67
CA TYR A 107 10.31 -7.57 4.82
C TYR A 107 10.24 -8.83 5.68
N GLN A 108 9.20 -9.65 5.47
CA GLN A 108 8.90 -10.80 6.32
C GLN A 108 8.85 -12.08 5.49
N ALA A 109 10.02 -12.73 5.38
CA ALA A 109 10.26 -13.84 4.49
C ALA A 109 9.77 -15.17 5.07
N THR A 110 9.40 -16.08 4.17
CA THR A 110 9.13 -17.50 4.44
C THR A 110 9.91 -18.35 3.44
N GLU A 111 9.83 -19.68 3.54
CA GLU A 111 10.40 -20.58 2.52
C GLU A 111 9.76 -20.41 1.12
N ASN A 112 8.57 -19.83 1.05
CA ASN A 112 7.85 -19.56 -0.20
C ASN A 112 8.34 -18.29 -0.92
N SER A 113 8.99 -17.38 -0.19
CA SER A 113 9.43 -16.09 -0.72
C SER A 113 10.51 -16.24 -1.80
N SER A 114 10.44 -15.40 -2.84
CA SER A 114 11.46 -15.35 -3.89
C SER A 114 12.56 -14.34 -3.58
N GLU A 115 13.73 -14.52 -4.23
CA GLU A 115 14.80 -13.52 -4.19
C GLU A 115 14.36 -12.23 -4.89
N THR A 116 13.45 -12.32 -5.86
CA THR A 116 12.95 -11.18 -6.64
C THR A 116 12.17 -10.20 -5.77
N THR A 117 11.20 -10.68 -4.99
CA THR A 117 10.39 -9.84 -4.10
C THR A 117 11.22 -9.24 -2.97
N GLN A 118 12.15 -10.02 -2.43
CA GLN A 118 13.12 -9.54 -1.43
C GLN A 118 13.98 -8.41 -1.99
N GLN A 119 14.62 -8.63 -3.15
CA GLN A 119 15.49 -7.64 -3.77
C GLN A 119 14.70 -6.38 -4.17
N ALA A 120 13.47 -6.54 -4.64
CA ALA A 120 12.57 -5.43 -4.96
C ALA A 120 12.27 -4.57 -3.71
N ALA A 121 11.91 -5.21 -2.60
CA ALA A 121 11.64 -4.54 -1.33
C ALA A 121 12.88 -3.81 -0.78
N GLU A 122 14.02 -4.49 -0.73
CA GLU A 122 15.28 -3.91 -0.24
C GLU A 122 15.73 -2.72 -1.09
N THR A 123 15.75 -2.89 -2.42
CA THR A 123 16.17 -1.85 -3.37
C THR A 123 15.31 -0.61 -3.24
N LEU A 124 13.97 -0.78 -3.16
CA LEU A 124 13.06 0.35 -2.98
C LEU A 124 13.26 1.02 -1.61
N ALA A 125 13.33 0.26 -0.52
CA ALA A 125 13.50 0.84 0.81
C ALA A 125 14.77 1.70 0.89
N HIS A 126 15.89 1.20 0.34
CA HIS A 126 17.14 1.93 0.29
C HIS A 126 17.08 3.16 -0.61
N SER A 127 16.45 3.08 -1.79
CA SER A 127 16.33 4.24 -2.68
C SER A 127 15.49 5.37 -2.09
N LEU A 128 14.45 5.03 -1.32
CA LEU A 128 13.60 6.00 -0.63
C LEU A 128 14.31 6.65 0.57
N GLY A 129 15.39 6.03 1.06
CA GLY A 129 16.07 6.40 2.31
C GLY A 129 15.35 5.89 3.56
N ALA A 130 14.48 4.89 3.43
CA ALA A 130 13.77 4.30 4.56
C ALA A 130 14.70 3.42 5.41
N GLN A 131 14.30 3.14 6.65
CA GLN A 131 14.91 2.05 7.40
C GLN A 131 14.36 0.72 6.88
N TYR A 132 15.23 -0.23 6.56
CA TYR A 132 14.87 -1.58 6.13
C TYR A 132 15.20 -2.60 7.22
N LEU A 133 14.25 -3.49 7.51
CA LEU A 133 14.40 -4.61 8.43
C LEU A 133 13.95 -5.88 7.72
N GLU A 134 14.71 -6.96 7.90
CA GLU A 134 14.35 -8.27 7.38
C GLU A 134 14.13 -9.25 8.53
N LEU A 135 13.01 -9.96 8.50
CA LEU A 135 12.64 -10.99 9.47
C LEU A 135 12.31 -12.28 8.72
N ASN A 136 12.91 -13.39 9.13
CA ASN A 136 12.47 -14.71 8.69
C ASN A 136 11.44 -15.25 9.69
N ILE A 137 10.20 -15.46 9.23
CA ILE A 137 9.08 -15.91 10.07
C ILE A 137 8.74 -17.40 9.87
N ASN A 138 9.56 -18.13 9.11
CA ASN A 138 9.27 -19.49 8.67
C ASN A 138 8.99 -20.45 9.85
N GLU A 139 9.85 -20.42 10.86
CA GLU A 139 9.70 -21.29 12.04
C GLU A 139 8.48 -20.93 12.89
N LEU A 140 8.04 -19.67 12.89
CA LEU A 140 6.81 -19.26 13.56
C LEU A 140 5.58 -19.80 12.81
N VAL A 141 5.58 -19.73 11.49
CA VAL A 141 4.51 -20.31 10.65
C VAL A 141 4.42 -21.81 10.89
N LYS A 142 5.56 -22.53 10.80
CA LYS A 142 5.61 -23.99 11.04
C LYS A 142 5.14 -24.34 12.44
N GLY A 143 5.60 -23.61 13.46
CA GLY A 143 5.18 -23.80 14.84
C GLY A 143 3.66 -23.68 15.03
N TYR A 144 3.00 -22.71 14.39
CA TYR A 144 1.53 -22.60 14.44
C TYR A 144 0.84 -23.75 13.69
N VAL A 145 1.33 -24.12 12.51
CA VAL A 145 0.79 -25.23 11.72
C VAL A 145 0.88 -26.54 12.50
N ASP A 146 2.03 -26.83 13.11
CA ASP A 146 2.27 -28.04 13.89
C ASP A 146 1.41 -28.07 15.16
N LEU A 147 1.31 -26.95 15.88
CA LEU A 147 0.49 -26.82 17.08
C LEU A 147 -0.98 -27.12 16.78
N VAL A 148 -1.54 -26.51 15.73
CA VAL A 148 -2.93 -26.72 15.33
C VAL A 148 -3.14 -28.14 14.82
N SER A 149 -2.25 -28.64 13.96
CA SER A 149 -2.29 -30.02 13.44
C SER A 149 -2.33 -31.05 14.57
N GLY A 150 -1.49 -30.86 15.60
CA GLY A 150 -1.48 -31.71 16.79
C GLY A 150 -2.76 -31.60 17.61
N ALA A 151 -3.31 -30.39 17.80
CA ALA A 151 -4.53 -30.17 18.56
C ALA A 151 -5.77 -30.81 17.91
N ILE A 152 -5.87 -30.78 16.58
CA ILE A 152 -6.99 -31.37 15.83
C ILE A 152 -6.74 -32.82 15.38
N ASN A 153 -5.55 -33.37 15.67
CA ASN A 153 -5.10 -34.70 15.21
C ASN A 153 -5.23 -34.91 13.68
N GLN A 154 -4.93 -33.87 12.90
CA GLN A 154 -5.00 -33.91 11.43
C GLN A 154 -3.73 -33.28 10.85
N LYS A 155 -3.12 -33.94 9.86
CA LYS A 155 -2.00 -33.37 9.13
C LYS A 155 -2.51 -32.42 8.05
N LEU A 156 -2.14 -31.15 8.15
CA LEU A 156 -2.46 -30.15 7.13
C LEU A 156 -1.58 -30.33 5.89
N ASN A 157 -2.15 -30.05 4.71
CA ASN A 157 -1.50 -30.19 3.42
C ASN A 157 -2.10 -29.19 2.41
N TRP A 158 -1.31 -28.82 1.40
CA TRP A 158 -1.69 -27.81 0.39
C TRP A 158 -2.84 -28.24 -0.52
N GLN A 159 -3.12 -29.53 -0.67
CA GLN A 159 -4.20 -30.01 -1.54
C GLN A 159 -5.59 -29.77 -0.91
N GLU A 160 -5.70 -29.96 0.40
CA GLU A 160 -6.99 -29.88 1.12
C GLU A 160 -7.13 -28.58 1.94
N HIS A 161 -6.02 -27.93 2.30
CA HIS A 161 -5.98 -26.84 3.27
C HIS A 161 -5.31 -25.57 2.73
N ASP A 162 -5.26 -25.40 1.41
CA ASP A 162 -4.59 -24.29 0.71
C ASP A 162 -4.85 -22.93 1.36
N LEU A 163 -6.11 -22.49 1.41
CA LEU A 163 -6.48 -21.18 1.96
C LEU A 163 -6.09 -21.01 3.43
N ALA A 164 -6.19 -22.07 4.25
CA ALA A 164 -5.81 -21.99 5.65
C ALA A 164 -4.29 -21.81 5.82
N LEU A 165 -3.49 -22.51 5.00
CA LEU A 165 -2.03 -22.41 4.99
C LEU A 165 -1.53 -21.07 4.43
N GLN A 166 -2.24 -20.46 3.49
CA GLN A 166 -1.96 -19.10 3.04
C GLN A 166 -2.30 -18.08 4.14
N ASN A 167 -3.51 -18.15 4.71
CA ASN A 167 -3.98 -17.18 5.68
C ASN A 167 -3.13 -17.15 6.97
N ILE A 168 -2.63 -18.31 7.43
CA ILE A 168 -1.78 -18.33 8.63
C ILE A 168 -0.45 -17.60 8.39
N GLN A 169 0.11 -17.65 7.19
CA GLN A 169 1.31 -16.89 6.85
C GLN A 169 1.05 -15.38 6.89
N ALA A 170 -0.10 -14.91 6.39
CA ALA A 170 -0.48 -13.50 6.48
C ALA A 170 -0.66 -13.06 7.95
N ARG A 171 -1.32 -13.87 8.77
CA ARG A 171 -1.55 -13.55 10.20
C ARG A 171 -0.27 -13.57 11.03
N VAL A 172 0.66 -14.49 10.78
CA VAL A 172 1.94 -14.58 11.51
C VAL A 172 2.82 -13.35 11.27
N ARG A 173 2.62 -12.62 10.15
CA ARG A 173 3.34 -11.38 9.90
C ARG A 173 2.90 -10.24 10.81
N SER A 174 1.62 -10.20 11.19
CA SER A 174 1.01 -9.06 11.91
C SER A 174 1.66 -8.77 13.28
N PRO A 175 1.91 -9.76 14.17
CA PRO A 175 2.48 -9.50 15.50
C PRO A 175 3.82 -8.75 15.48
N SER A 176 4.75 -9.10 14.59
CA SER A 176 6.08 -8.48 14.59
C SER A 176 6.06 -7.04 14.11
N VAL A 177 5.25 -6.70 13.11
CA VAL A 177 5.15 -5.30 12.64
C VAL A 177 4.39 -4.42 13.63
N TRP A 178 3.40 -4.97 14.34
CA TRP A 178 2.77 -4.28 15.47
C TRP A 178 3.76 -4.04 16.61
N LEU A 179 4.58 -5.03 16.96
CA LEU A 179 5.62 -4.86 17.97
C LEU A 179 6.60 -3.75 17.58
N ILE A 180 7.07 -3.73 16.32
CA ILE A 180 7.95 -2.67 15.82
C ILE A 180 7.25 -1.30 15.85
N ALA A 181 5.99 -1.22 15.43
CA ALA A 181 5.21 0.01 15.46
C ALA A 181 5.07 0.55 16.89
N ASN A 182 4.76 -0.32 17.85
CA ASN A 182 4.64 0.02 19.26
C ASN A 182 5.97 0.52 19.86
N LEU A 183 7.07 -0.19 19.58
CA LEU A 183 8.41 0.21 20.04
C LEU A 183 8.82 1.59 19.49
N ARG A 184 8.32 1.96 18.30
CA ARG A 184 8.60 3.23 17.65
C ARG A 184 7.57 4.32 17.93
N ASN A 185 6.47 4.02 18.62
CA ASN A 185 5.29 4.89 18.68
C ASN A 185 4.83 5.34 17.27
N ALA A 186 4.95 4.46 16.29
CA ALA A 186 4.66 4.70 14.89
C ALA A 186 3.28 4.14 14.50
N LEU A 187 2.75 4.61 13.36
CA LEU A 187 1.51 4.11 12.79
C LEU A 187 1.80 2.92 11.86
N LEU A 188 1.19 1.76 12.11
CA LEU A 188 1.24 0.64 11.17
C LEU A 188 0.31 0.93 9.98
N LEU A 189 0.84 0.85 8.76
CA LEU A 189 0.08 1.05 7.52
C LEU A 189 -0.37 -0.29 6.95
N ALA A 190 -1.69 -0.45 6.78
CA ALA A 190 -2.28 -1.59 6.08
C ALA A 190 -2.20 -1.38 4.56
N THR A 191 -2.01 -2.47 3.81
CA THR A 191 -1.65 -2.41 2.38
C THR A 191 -2.79 -2.78 1.44
N SER A 192 -3.94 -3.21 1.96
CA SER A 192 -5.07 -3.64 1.14
C SER A 192 -5.64 -2.51 0.26
N ASN A 193 -5.88 -2.78 -1.02
CA ASN A 193 -6.50 -1.84 -1.96
C ASN A 193 -8.02 -2.07 -2.10
N ARG A 194 -8.69 -1.21 -2.88
CA ARG A 194 -10.15 -1.26 -3.07
C ARG A 194 -10.61 -2.53 -3.81
N SER A 195 -9.84 -2.98 -4.80
CA SER A 195 -10.16 -4.19 -5.57
C SER A 195 -10.18 -5.44 -4.68
N GLU A 196 -9.22 -5.55 -3.76
CA GLU A 196 -9.15 -6.65 -2.78
C GLU A 196 -10.27 -6.55 -1.74
N ALA A 197 -10.55 -5.34 -1.25
CA ALA A 197 -11.62 -5.09 -0.28
C ALA A 197 -13.01 -5.41 -0.85
N ALA A 198 -13.26 -5.10 -2.13
CA ALA A 198 -14.54 -5.37 -2.79
C ALA A 198 -14.89 -6.87 -2.83
N GLN A 199 -13.88 -7.73 -2.92
CA GLN A 199 -14.03 -9.19 -3.00
C GLN A 199 -13.81 -9.91 -1.68
N GLY A 200 -13.38 -9.19 -0.63
CA GLY A 200 -12.96 -9.81 0.63
C GLY A 200 -11.71 -10.68 0.48
N TYR A 201 -10.80 -10.31 -0.43
CA TYR A 201 -9.58 -11.08 -0.74
C TYR A 201 -8.55 -11.05 0.39
N ALA A 202 -8.46 -9.90 1.05
CA ALA A 202 -7.49 -9.65 2.12
C ALA A 202 -7.69 -10.63 3.28
N THR A 203 -6.60 -11.11 3.87
CA THR A 203 -6.69 -11.93 5.07
C THR A 203 -7.06 -11.03 6.25
N MET A 204 -8.25 -11.24 6.80
CA MET A 204 -8.65 -10.60 8.06
C MET A 204 -7.65 -10.91 9.17
N ASP A 205 -7.19 -9.85 9.84
CA ASP A 205 -6.12 -9.82 10.85
C ASP A 205 -4.73 -10.26 10.33
N GLY A 206 -4.57 -10.35 9.01
CA GLY A 206 -3.31 -10.54 8.29
C GLY A 206 -2.82 -9.22 7.70
N ASP A 207 -2.86 -9.10 6.38
CA ASP A 207 -2.50 -7.91 5.59
C ASP A 207 -3.45 -6.72 5.80
N THR A 208 -4.62 -6.95 6.38
CA THR A 208 -5.53 -5.91 6.89
C THR A 208 -5.04 -5.23 8.18
N SER A 209 -3.97 -5.76 8.80
CA SER A 209 -3.44 -5.22 10.05
C SER A 209 -2.81 -3.84 9.86
N GLY A 210 -3.39 -2.82 10.47
CA GLY A 210 -2.84 -1.47 10.50
C GLY A 210 -3.78 -0.48 11.16
N GLY A 211 -3.24 0.67 11.56
CA GLY A 211 -4.03 1.79 12.09
C GLY A 211 -4.56 2.74 11.01
N LEU A 212 -4.10 2.58 9.76
CA LEU A 212 -4.52 3.36 8.60
C LEU A 212 -4.29 2.55 7.32
N SER A 213 -5.24 2.58 6.39
CA SER A 213 -5.09 2.02 5.03
C SER A 213 -5.13 3.16 4.00
N PRO A 214 -3.97 3.62 3.49
CA PRO A 214 -3.92 4.72 2.54
C PRO A 214 -4.51 4.37 1.16
N LEU A 215 -4.61 3.08 0.83
CA LEU A 215 -5.02 2.59 -0.49
C LEU A 215 -6.44 2.00 -0.52
N ALA A 216 -7.18 2.01 0.59
CA ALA A 216 -8.51 1.40 0.66
C ALA A 216 -9.52 1.95 -0.36
N GLY A 217 -9.30 3.17 -0.86
CA GLY A 217 -10.15 3.80 -1.88
C GLY A 217 -9.65 3.67 -3.32
N ILE A 218 -8.53 2.98 -3.55
CA ILE A 218 -7.80 2.96 -4.82
C ILE A 218 -7.86 1.55 -5.42
N ASP A 219 -8.26 1.41 -6.69
CA ASP A 219 -8.24 0.11 -7.36
C ASP A 219 -6.83 -0.28 -7.85
N LYS A 220 -6.60 -1.59 -7.97
CA LYS A 220 -5.29 -2.15 -8.35
C LYS A 220 -4.84 -1.68 -9.73
N ASP A 221 -5.76 -1.58 -10.68
CA ASP A 221 -5.43 -1.18 -12.05
C ASP A 221 -4.85 0.24 -12.08
N PHE A 222 -5.53 1.20 -11.47
CA PHE A 222 -5.00 2.56 -11.34
C PHE A 222 -3.66 2.57 -10.59
N LEU A 223 -3.53 1.81 -9.49
CA LEU A 223 -2.31 1.78 -8.70
C LEU A 223 -1.08 1.31 -9.50
N ARG A 224 -1.25 0.29 -10.35
CA ARG A 224 -0.19 -0.20 -11.25
C ARG A 224 0.18 0.84 -12.30
N HIS A 225 -0.79 1.55 -12.86
CA HIS A 225 -0.54 2.66 -13.77
C HIS A 225 0.23 3.79 -13.08
N TRP A 226 -0.17 4.14 -11.85
CA TRP A 226 0.49 5.16 -11.06
C TRP A 226 1.95 4.81 -10.73
N LEU A 227 2.26 3.57 -10.35
CA LEU A 227 3.65 3.13 -10.10
C LEU A 227 4.53 3.23 -11.35
N ARG A 228 3.99 2.92 -12.54
CA ARG A 228 4.73 3.09 -13.80
C ARG A 228 4.94 4.56 -14.14
N TRP A 229 3.93 5.40 -13.94
CA TRP A 229 4.09 6.85 -14.09
C TRP A 229 5.15 7.40 -13.13
N LEU A 230 5.12 6.96 -11.87
CA LEU A 230 6.06 7.38 -10.84
C LEU A 230 7.51 7.00 -11.18
N GLU A 231 7.72 5.84 -11.81
CA GLU A 231 9.03 5.38 -12.30
C GLU A 231 9.57 6.23 -13.45
N ASN A 232 8.72 6.51 -14.44
CA ASN A 232 9.15 7.10 -15.72
C ASN A 232 9.19 8.64 -15.70
N GLU A 233 8.25 9.25 -14.99
CA GLU A 233 8.02 10.70 -14.98
C GLU A 233 8.07 11.29 -13.58
N GLY A 234 7.85 10.47 -12.55
CA GLY A 234 7.86 10.88 -11.16
C GLY A 234 9.24 10.88 -10.50
N PRO A 235 9.30 11.23 -9.21
CA PRO A 235 10.57 11.38 -8.48
C PRO A 235 11.18 10.07 -7.96
N VAL A 236 10.53 8.90 -8.14
CA VAL A 236 11.01 7.61 -7.60
C VAL A 236 11.30 6.62 -8.72
N GLN A 237 12.58 6.46 -9.05
CA GLN A 237 13.02 5.65 -10.20
C GLN A 237 13.25 4.15 -9.88
N ALA A 238 13.39 3.78 -8.61
CA ALA A 238 13.71 2.40 -8.20
C ALA A 238 12.49 1.48 -8.12
N LEU A 239 11.68 1.47 -9.18
CA LEU A 239 10.43 0.72 -9.26
C LEU A 239 10.43 -0.36 -10.35
N SER A 240 11.50 -0.45 -11.14
CA SER A 240 11.60 -1.38 -12.28
C SER A 240 11.35 -2.84 -11.88
N LEU A 241 11.95 -3.29 -10.77
CA LEU A 241 11.73 -4.63 -10.23
C LEU A 241 10.27 -4.85 -9.87
N ILE A 242 9.59 -3.87 -9.27
CA ILE A 242 8.18 -3.96 -8.86
C ILE A 242 7.25 -3.96 -10.08
N ASN A 243 7.53 -3.09 -11.06
CA ASN A 243 6.68 -2.91 -12.23
C ASN A 243 6.76 -4.05 -13.26
N GLN A 244 7.87 -4.79 -13.27
CA GLN A 244 8.08 -5.97 -14.12
C GLN A 244 7.49 -7.27 -13.53
N GLN A 245 7.19 -7.28 -12.24
CA GLN A 245 6.62 -8.45 -11.57
C GLN A 245 5.13 -8.63 -11.91
N SER A 246 4.73 -9.89 -11.98
CA SER A 246 3.31 -10.26 -11.96
C SER A 246 2.76 -10.14 -10.54
N PRO A 247 1.52 -9.64 -10.34
CA PRO A 247 0.90 -9.59 -9.02
C PRO A 247 0.77 -10.99 -8.40
N THR A 248 1.35 -11.18 -7.22
CA THR A 248 1.30 -12.42 -6.45
C THR A 248 1.56 -12.13 -4.96
N ALA A 249 0.95 -12.94 -4.09
CA ALA A 249 1.15 -12.88 -2.64
C ALA A 249 2.31 -13.77 -2.14
N GLU A 250 2.88 -14.63 -2.98
CA GLU A 250 3.93 -15.62 -2.62
C GLU A 250 3.63 -16.41 -1.33
N LEU A 251 2.36 -16.83 -1.16
CA LEU A 251 1.92 -17.60 -0.01
C LEU A 251 1.88 -19.11 -0.30
N ARG A 252 1.84 -19.52 -1.55
CA ARG A 252 1.93 -20.94 -1.95
C ARG A 252 3.39 -21.40 -2.13
N PRO A 253 3.66 -22.72 -2.07
CA PRO A 253 4.97 -23.29 -2.46
C PRO A 253 5.35 -22.90 -3.88
N LYS A 254 6.65 -22.79 -4.17
CA LYS A 254 7.18 -22.30 -5.45
C LYS A 254 6.76 -23.13 -6.67
N GLU A 255 6.41 -24.39 -6.45
CA GLU A 255 5.92 -25.30 -7.50
C GLU A 255 4.44 -25.07 -7.85
N MET A 256 3.70 -24.36 -6.99
CA MET A 256 2.29 -24.02 -7.19
C MET A 256 2.18 -22.57 -7.65
N ALA A 257 1.75 -22.36 -8.89
CA ALA A 257 1.50 -21.03 -9.40
C ALA A 257 0.48 -20.28 -8.51
N GLN A 258 0.76 -19.01 -8.25
CA GLN A 258 -0.13 -18.11 -7.57
C GLN A 258 -0.11 -16.76 -8.27
N THR A 259 -1.26 -16.35 -8.78
CA THR A 259 -1.49 -15.00 -9.26
C THR A 259 -2.76 -14.45 -8.65
N ASP A 260 -2.78 -13.16 -8.31
CA ASP A 260 -3.94 -12.54 -7.67
C ASP A 260 -5.19 -12.62 -8.59
N GLU A 261 -4.99 -12.50 -9.91
CA GLU A 261 -6.08 -12.53 -10.90
C GLU A 261 -6.70 -13.92 -11.08
N GLU A 262 -5.97 -15.01 -10.79
CA GLU A 262 -6.54 -16.36 -10.76
C GLU A 262 -7.46 -16.57 -9.55
N ASP A 263 -7.13 -15.98 -8.40
CA ASP A 263 -7.96 -16.09 -7.20
C ASP A 263 -9.16 -15.11 -7.20
N LEU A 264 -9.05 -13.97 -7.90
CA LEU A 264 -10.09 -12.92 -7.94
C LEU A 264 -10.92 -12.93 -9.22
N MET A 265 -10.24 -12.67 -10.34
CA MET A 265 -10.64 -12.42 -11.73
C MET A 265 -9.71 -11.33 -12.30
N PRO A 266 -9.61 -11.16 -13.63
CA PRO A 266 -8.83 -10.08 -14.21
C PRO A 266 -9.25 -8.69 -13.67
N TYR A 267 -8.29 -7.87 -13.27
CA TYR A 267 -8.56 -6.57 -12.65
C TYR A 267 -9.39 -5.63 -13.54
N PRO A 268 -9.20 -5.56 -14.88
CA PRO A 268 -10.07 -4.75 -15.74
C PRO A 268 -11.55 -5.18 -15.68
N LEU A 269 -11.81 -6.49 -15.64
CA LEU A 269 -13.16 -7.05 -15.50
C LEU A 269 -13.75 -6.70 -14.13
N LEU A 270 -12.98 -6.91 -13.06
CA LEU A 270 -13.37 -6.60 -11.68
C LEU A 270 -13.75 -5.12 -11.52
N ASN A 271 -12.95 -4.22 -12.09
CA ASN A 271 -13.19 -2.78 -12.02
C ASN A 271 -14.50 -2.36 -12.71
N VAL A 272 -14.85 -2.99 -13.83
CA VAL A 272 -16.13 -2.72 -14.50
C VAL A 272 -17.30 -3.22 -13.66
N ILE A 273 -17.19 -4.42 -13.09
CA ILE A 273 -18.21 -4.98 -12.18
C ILE A 273 -18.40 -4.08 -10.96
N GLU A 274 -17.31 -3.72 -10.28
CA GLU A 274 -17.33 -2.89 -9.08
C GLU A 274 -18.01 -1.54 -9.36
N LYS A 275 -17.58 -0.87 -10.43
CA LYS A 275 -18.12 0.44 -10.82
C LYS A 275 -19.61 0.36 -11.16
N ALA A 276 -20.01 -0.66 -11.92
CA ALA A 276 -21.40 -0.86 -12.30
C ALA A 276 -22.29 -1.19 -11.08
N ALA A 277 -21.81 -2.04 -10.17
CA ALA A 277 -22.54 -2.44 -8.98
C ALA A 277 -22.63 -1.33 -7.93
N ILE A 278 -21.51 -0.66 -7.62
CA ILE A 278 -21.40 0.27 -6.48
C ILE A 278 -21.77 1.69 -6.88
N ARG A 279 -21.12 2.24 -7.91
CA ARG A 279 -21.34 3.63 -8.34
C ARG A 279 -22.64 3.76 -9.13
N ASP A 280 -22.84 2.89 -10.12
CA ASP A 280 -23.98 2.96 -11.04
C ASP A 280 -25.23 2.23 -10.54
N ARG A 281 -25.09 1.41 -9.48
CA ARG A 281 -26.19 0.68 -8.82
C ARG A 281 -26.96 -0.25 -9.76
N GLN A 282 -26.26 -0.83 -10.73
CA GLN A 282 -26.82 -1.79 -11.68
C GLN A 282 -27.09 -3.14 -11.01
N THR A 283 -28.13 -3.82 -11.46
CA THR A 283 -28.46 -5.18 -11.04
C THR A 283 -27.48 -6.19 -11.66
N PRO A 284 -27.33 -7.40 -11.09
CA PRO A 284 -26.46 -8.43 -11.66
C PRO A 284 -26.72 -8.76 -13.14
N TYR A 285 -27.99 -8.69 -13.58
CA TYR A 285 -28.33 -8.94 -14.98
C TYR A 285 -27.86 -7.82 -15.92
N GLU A 286 -28.01 -6.56 -15.52
CA GLU A 286 -27.51 -5.41 -16.30
C GLU A 286 -25.98 -5.44 -16.40
N ILE A 287 -25.29 -5.78 -15.31
CA ILE A 287 -23.84 -5.96 -15.30
C ILE A 287 -23.44 -7.09 -16.25
N PHE A 288 -24.12 -8.23 -16.20
CA PHE A 288 -23.87 -9.34 -17.13
C PHE A 288 -24.03 -8.92 -18.59
N CYS A 289 -25.10 -8.19 -18.93
CA CYS A 289 -25.29 -7.64 -20.28
C CYS A 289 -24.18 -6.67 -20.68
N LEU A 290 -23.72 -5.81 -19.76
CA LEU A 290 -22.61 -4.89 -19.99
C LEU A 290 -21.30 -5.62 -20.28
N LEU A 291 -20.98 -6.65 -19.47
CA LEU A 291 -19.75 -7.42 -19.63
C LEU A 291 -19.71 -8.16 -20.96
N ARG A 292 -20.81 -8.75 -21.41
CA ARG A 292 -20.88 -9.40 -22.73
C ARG A 292 -20.57 -8.46 -23.91
N LEU A 293 -20.82 -7.17 -23.75
CA LEU A 293 -20.53 -6.17 -24.78
C LEU A 293 -19.07 -5.69 -24.73
N GLN A 294 -18.49 -5.57 -23.54
CA GLN A 294 -17.15 -5.00 -23.34
C GLN A 294 -16.02 -6.03 -23.36
N PHE A 295 -16.32 -7.27 -23.00
CA PHE A 295 -15.36 -8.34 -22.74
C PHE A 295 -15.79 -9.60 -23.51
N ASN A 296 -15.89 -9.50 -24.83
CA ASN A 296 -16.36 -10.59 -25.70
C ASN A 296 -15.34 -11.74 -25.82
N GLU A 297 -14.10 -11.52 -25.40
CA GLU A 297 -13.03 -12.50 -25.35
C GLU A 297 -13.21 -13.57 -24.25
N TYR A 298 -14.14 -13.36 -23.31
CA TYR A 298 -14.47 -14.30 -22.24
C TYR A 298 -15.77 -15.08 -22.50
N GLU A 299 -16.28 -15.11 -23.74
CA GLU A 299 -17.45 -15.94 -24.14
C GLU A 299 -17.20 -17.45 -24.02
#